data_AF-A0AAW8QKY0-F1
#
_entry.id   AF-A0AAW8QKY0-F1
#
_cell.length_a   1.000
_cell.length_b   1.000
_cell.length_c   1.000
_cell.angle_alpha   90.00
_cell.angle_beta   90.00
_cell.angle_gamma   90.00
#
_symmetry.space_group_name_H-M   'P 1'
#
loop_
_entity.id
_entity.type
_entity.pdbx_description
1 polymer ?
#
loop_
_entity_poly.entity_id
_entity_poly.type
_entity_poly.pdbx_seq_one_letter_code
_entity_poly.pdbx_strand_id
1 'polypeptide(L)'
;MTDEQLIKVLGGVTAVAKLLGITPPSVSGWKAIPLDKKIRLAVIAEDCGLATRKEIFPDSYQEIWIELRPQIYVGKNLGTLIA
;
A
#
# COMPACT_ATOMS: atom_id res chain seq x y z
N MET A 1 0.00 -11.12 0.76
CA MET A 1 -0.34 -11.25 -0.67
C MET A 1 0.93 -11.30 -1.50
N THR A 2 1.02 -12.19 -2.50
CA THR A 2 2.17 -12.24 -3.44
C THR A 2 2.03 -11.24 -4.58
N ASP A 3 3.12 -10.97 -5.30
CA ASP A 3 3.13 -10.07 -6.45
C ASP A 3 2.22 -10.55 -7.59
N GLU A 4 2.22 -11.86 -7.89
CA GLU A 4 1.33 -12.39 -8.94
C GLU A 4 -0.13 -12.30 -8.54
N GLN A 5 -0.45 -12.54 -7.27
CA GLN A 5 -1.80 -12.37 -6.74
C GLN A 5 -2.25 -10.92 -6.85
N LEU A 6 -1.40 -9.96 -6.49
CA LEU A 6 -1.70 -8.53 -6.60
C LEU A 6 -1.98 -8.13 -8.06
N ILE A 7 -1.13 -8.53 -9.00
CA ILE A 7 -1.34 -8.27 -10.43
C ILE A 7 -2.66 -8.89 -10.91
N LYS A 8 -2.95 -10.13 -10.49
CA LYS A 8 -4.17 -10.84 -10.87
C LYS A 8 -5.43 -10.13 -10.36
N VAL A 9 -5.49 -9.76 -9.10
CA VAL A 9 -6.69 -9.10 -8.52
C VAL A 9 -6.91 -7.70 -9.10
N LEU A 10 -5.84 -7.01 -9.52
CA LEU A 10 -5.91 -5.71 -10.21
C LEU A 10 -6.33 -5.80 -11.68
N GLY A 11 -6.68 -7.00 -12.18
CA GLY A 11 -7.13 -7.20 -13.56
C GLY A 11 -6.02 -7.62 -14.55
N GLY A 12 -4.86 -8.03 -14.04
CA GLY A 12 -3.75 -8.56 -14.83
C GLY A 12 -2.81 -7.49 -15.38
N VAL A 13 -1.84 -7.94 -16.20
CA VAL A 13 -0.72 -7.15 -16.71
C VAL A 13 -1.17 -5.87 -17.41
N THR A 14 -2.15 -5.97 -18.30
CA THR A 14 -2.65 -4.81 -19.09
C THR A 14 -3.32 -3.76 -18.21
N ALA A 15 -4.12 -4.19 -17.22
CA ALA A 15 -4.78 -3.29 -16.29
C ALA A 15 -3.76 -2.58 -15.39
N VAL A 16 -2.81 -3.33 -14.82
CA VAL A 16 -1.71 -2.78 -14.02
C VAL A 16 -0.87 -1.78 -14.81
N ALA A 17 -0.55 -2.08 -16.08
CA ALA A 17 0.20 -1.17 -16.94
C ALA A 17 -0.55 0.16 -17.14
N LYS A 18 -1.87 0.09 -17.38
CA LYS A 18 -2.74 1.28 -17.50
C LYS A 18 -2.80 2.09 -16.20
N LEU A 19 -2.98 1.43 -15.05
CA LEU A 19 -3.01 2.08 -13.72
C LEU A 19 -1.72 2.85 -13.42
N LEU A 20 -0.58 2.32 -13.88
CA LEU A 20 0.73 2.92 -13.63
C LEU A 20 1.19 3.89 -14.72
N GLY A 21 0.49 3.95 -15.86
CA GLY A 21 0.87 4.78 -17.02
C GLY A 21 2.13 4.27 -17.74
N ILE A 22 2.33 2.95 -17.79
CA ILE A 22 3.48 2.30 -18.45
C ILE A 22 3.00 1.28 -19.49
N THR A 23 3.92 0.68 -20.25
CA THR A 23 3.56 -0.32 -21.27
C THR A 23 3.37 -1.72 -20.66
N PRO A 24 2.47 -2.56 -21.20
CA PRO A 24 2.28 -3.93 -20.72
C PRO A 24 3.57 -4.79 -20.69
N PRO A 25 4.49 -4.70 -21.69
CA PRO A 25 5.76 -5.43 -21.64
C PRO A 25 6.64 -5.07 -20.44
N SER A 26 6.57 -3.82 -19.94
CA SER A 26 7.28 -3.44 -18.71
C SER A 26 6.79 -4.23 -17.51
N VAL A 27 5.47 -4.46 -17.39
CA VAL A 27 4.87 -5.21 -16.29
C VAL A 27 5.15 -6.71 -16.42
N SER A 28 4.96 -7.29 -17.61
CA SER A 28 5.20 -8.74 -17.81
C SER A 28 6.66 -9.15 -17.65
N GLY A 29 7.60 -8.21 -17.80
CA GLY A 29 9.04 -8.46 -17.62
C GLY A 29 9.51 -8.41 -16.16
N TRP A 30 8.65 -8.07 -15.20
CA TRP A 30 9.04 -8.01 -13.79
C TRP A 30 9.28 -9.40 -13.20
N LYS A 31 10.43 -9.58 -12.56
CA LYS A 31 10.69 -10.72 -11.67
C LYS A 31 10.02 -10.55 -10.30
N ALA A 32 9.96 -9.31 -9.85
CA ALA A 32 9.21 -8.82 -8.70
C ALA A 32 8.75 -7.39 -9.02
N ILE A 33 7.63 -6.96 -8.46
CA ILE A 33 7.13 -5.60 -8.69
C ILE A 33 8.13 -4.61 -8.08
N PRO A 34 8.64 -3.62 -8.84
CA PRO A 34 9.51 -2.60 -8.28
C PRO A 34 8.83 -1.88 -7.10
N LEU A 35 9.58 -1.61 -6.04
CA LEU A 35 9.03 -1.15 -4.75
C LEU A 35 8.13 0.08 -4.89
N ASP A 36 8.56 1.09 -5.64
CA ASP A 36 7.81 2.31 -5.90
C ASP A 36 6.47 2.04 -6.61
N LYS A 37 6.46 1.08 -7.55
CA LYS A 37 5.24 0.64 -8.22
C LYS A 37 4.34 -0.13 -7.26
N LYS A 38 4.91 -1.03 -6.45
CA LYS A 38 4.15 -1.83 -5.47
C LYS A 38 3.47 -0.95 -4.42
N ILE A 39 4.12 0.11 -3.95
CA ILE A 39 3.52 1.11 -3.04
C ILE A 39 2.31 1.78 -3.68
N ARG A 40 2.41 2.24 -4.94
CA ARG A 40 1.29 2.84 -5.67
C ARG A 40 0.14 1.84 -5.88
N LEU A 41 0.45 0.62 -6.30
CA LEU A 41 -0.54 -0.43 -6.51
C LEU A 41 -1.25 -0.84 -5.22
N ALA A 42 -0.56 -0.81 -4.08
CA ALA A 42 -1.17 -1.13 -2.79
C ALA A 42 -2.25 -0.13 -2.38
N VAL A 43 -2.02 1.17 -2.61
CA VAL A 43 -3.04 2.20 -2.35
C VAL A 43 -4.25 2.00 -3.26
N ILE A 44 -4.03 1.73 -4.55
CA ILE A 44 -5.11 1.50 -5.52
C ILE A 44 -5.91 0.23 -5.16
N ALA A 45 -5.22 -0.85 -4.78
CA ALA A 45 -5.86 -2.09 -4.39
C ALA A 45 -6.76 -1.91 -3.15
N GLU A 46 -6.31 -1.12 -2.17
CA GLU A 46 -7.09 -0.84 -0.97
C GLU A 46 -8.29 0.07 -1.25
N ASP A 47 -8.11 1.11 -2.06
CA ASP A 47 -9.19 2.00 -2.52
C ASP A 47 -10.29 1.23 -3.27
N CYS A 48 -9.89 0.19 -4.03
CA CYS A 48 -10.81 -0.71 -4.72
C CYS A 48 -11.38 -1.84 -3.84
N GLY A 49 -10.98 -1.95 -2.56
CA GLY A 49 -11.41 -3.02 -1.65
C GLY A 49 -10.89 -4.41 -2.01
N LEU A 50 -9.81 -4.51 -2.80
CA LEU A 50 -9.25 -5.78 -3.30
C LEU A 50 -8.22 -6.40 -2.34
N ALA A 51 -7.46 -5.57 -1.64
CA ALA A 51 -6.48 -5.97 -0.64
C ALA A 51 -6.11 -4.75 0.20
N THR A 52 -5.76 -4.96 1.46
CA THR A 52 -5.24 -3.90 2.33
C THR A 52 -3.75 -3.66 2.10
N ARG A 53 -3.29 -2.43 2.39
CA ARG A 53 -1.86 -2.09 2.40
C ARG A 53 -1.06 -3.00 3.33
N LYS A 54 -1.65 -3.42 4.45
CA LYS A 54 -1.07 -4.38 5.40
C LYS A 54 -0.91 -5.78 4.80
N GLU A 55 -1.84 -6.26 4.01
CA GLU A 55 -1.71 -7.57 3.34
C GLU A 55 -0.60 -7.58 2.28
N ILE A 56 -0.31 -6.42 1.66
CA ILE A 56 0.70 -6.27 0.61
C ILE A 56 2.10 -6.00 1.20
N PHE A 57 2.18 -5.26 2.30
CA PHE A 57 3.40 -4.93 3.04
C PHE A 57 3.30 -5.33 4.52
N PRO A 58 3.24 -6.64 4.84
CA PRO A 58 2.93 -7.11 6.19
C PRO A 58 3.89 -6.58 7.27
N ASP A 59 5.18 -6.47 6.93
CA ASP A 59 6.23 -6.12 7.89
C ASP A 59 6.56 -4.63 7.89
N SER A 60 6.20 -3.89 6.84
CA SER A 60 6.66 -2.50 6.63
C SER A 60 5.55 -1.49 6.31
N TYR A 61 4.28 -1.89 6.30
CA TYR A 61 3.17 -0.97 6.01
C TYR A 61 3.17 0.27 6.92
N GLN A 62 3.55 0.15 8.18
CA GLN A 62 3.63 1.27 9.14
C GLN A 62 4.81 2.20 8.89
N GLU A 63 5.84 1.75 8.16
CA GLU A 63 6.96 2.58 7.75
C GLU A 63 6.61 3.43 6.53
N ILE A 64 5.86 2.85 5.59
CA ILE A 64 5.41 3.50 4.37
C ILE A 64 4.24 4.46 4.65
N TRP A 65 3.27 4.01 5.44
CA TRP A 65 2.05 4.74 5.79
C TRP A 65 2.00 4.98 7.29
N ILE A 66 2.63 6.07 7.73
CA ILE A 66 2.78 6.44 9.15
C ILE A 66 1.45 6.64 9.85
N GLU A 67 0.39 6.99 9.12
CA GLU A 67 -0.96 7.16 9.62
C GLU A 67 -1.60 5.85 10.11
N LEU A 68 -1.05 4.70 9.71
CA LEU A 68 -1.49 3.36 10.13
C LEU A 68 -0.74 2.85 11.38
N ARG A 69 0.15 3.65 11.97
CA ARG A 69 0.79 3.33 13.25
C ARG A 69 -0.24 3.43 14.38
N PRO A 70 -0.10 2.62 15.45
CA PRO A 70 -0.91 2.81 16.65
C PRO A 70 -0.68 4.23 17.15
N GLN A 71 -1.76 4.95 17.43
CA GLN A 71 -1.67 6.28 18.01
C GLN A 71 -1.06 6.12 19.40
N ILE A 72 0.20 6.53 19.56
CA ILE A 72 0.80 6.67 20.87
C ILE A 72 0.16 7.91 21.47
N TYR A 73 -0.88 7.73 22.28
CA TYR A 73 -1.40 8.78 23.13
C TYR A 73 -0.31 9.13 24.14
N VAL A 74 0.53 10.11 23.78
CA VAL A 74 1.34 10.80 24.76
C VAL A 74 0.36 11.62 25.57
N GLY A 75 0.01 11.12 26.76
CA GLY A 75 -0.83 11.82 27.71
C GLY A 75 -0.31 13.24 27.90
N LYS A 76 -0.97 14.20 27.27
CA LYS A 76 -0.83 15.59 27.65
C LYS A 76 -1.45 15.68 29.04
N ASN A 77 -0.62 15.57 30.08
CA ASN A 77 -0.88 16.28 31.33
C ASN A 77 -0.81 17.78 31.01
N LEU A 78 -1.83 18.26 30.27
CA LEU A 78 -2.15 19.68 30.19
C LEU A 78 -2.77 20.00 31.55
N GLY A 79 -1.93 20.56 32.42
CA GLY A 79 -2.38 21.14 33.66
C GLY A 79 -3.56 22.07 33.38
N THR A 80 -4.73 21.68 33.87
CA THR A 80 -5.84 22.58 34.08
C THR A 80 -5.99 22.70 35.58
N LEU A 81 -5.39 23.75 36.13
CA LEU A 81 -5.80 24.35 37.39
C LEU A 81 -7.18 24.96 37.17
N ILE A 82 -8.20 24.44 37.85
CA ILE A 82 -9.42 25.12 38.36
C ILE A 82 -10.08 24.12 39.34
N ALA A 83 -10.54 24.41 40.54
CA ALA A 83 -10.53 25.57 41.43
C ALA A 83 -10.57 25.03 42.88
#